data_AF-A0A7V4TZ26-F1
#
_entry.id   AF-A0A7V4TZ26-F1
#
_cell.length_a   1.000
_cell.length_b   1.000
_cell.length_c   1.000
_cell.angle_alpha   90.00
_cell.angle_beta   90.00
_cell.angle_gamma   90.00
#
_symmetry.space_group_name_H-M   'P 1'
#
loop_
_entity.id
_entity.type
_entity.pdbx_description
1 polymer ?
#
loop_
_entity_poly.entity_id
_entity_poly.type
_entity_poly.pdbx_seq_one_letter_code
_entity_poly.pdbx_strand_id
1 'polypeptide(L)'
;MGKKDRVFFDDKHHLNDEGIAICADALQLGKEDDLPQKVKSHLSECNACKQDLVNFYSIIENINQSSAEEHPFFSTNPQNKD
;
A
#
# COMPACT_ATOMS: atom_id res chain seq x y z
N MET A 1 15.62 20.60 1.38
CA MET A 1 15.16 19.26 0.93
C MET A 1 15.71 18.96 -0.45
N GLY A 2 16.26 17.76 -0.66
CA GLY A 2 16.66 17.30 -1.99
C GLY A 2 15.43 16.93 -2.83
N LYS A 3 15.53 16.99 -4.16
CA LYS A 3 14.40 16.72 -5.07
C LYS A 3 13.79 15.31 -4.92
N LYS A 4 14.53 14.37 -4.34
CA LYS A 4 14.08 12.99 -4.08
C LYS A 4 13.25 12.85 -2.81
N ASP A 5 13.32 13.78 -1.85
CA ASP A 5 12.58 13.68 -0.59
C ASP A 5 11.07 13.88 -0.77
N ARG A 6 10.65 14.71 -1.73
CA ARG A 6 9.24 15.05 -1.96
C ARG A 6 8.42 13.91 -2.56
N VAL A 7 9.10 12.92 -3.15
CA VAL A 7 8.44 11.74 -3.72
C VAL A 7 7.92 10.83 -2.61
N PHE A 8 8.61 10.78 -1.46
CA PHE A 8 8.28 9.85 -0.38
C PHE A 8 7.52 10.49 0.76
N PHE A 9 7.76 11.78 1.04
CA PHE A 9 7.27 12.41 2.26
C PHE A 9 6.29 13.53 1.98
N ASP A 10 5.26 13.63 2.82
CA ASP A 10 4.30 14.73 2.84
C ASP A 10 4.84 15.97 3.60
N ASP A 11 4.02 17.03 3.66
CA ASP A 11 4.36 18.26 4.38
C ASP A 11 4.47 18.09 5.90
N LYS A 12 3.93 17.00 6.46
CA LYS A 12 3.98 16.64 7.89
C LYS A 12 5.15 15.71 8.21
N HIS A 13 6.00 15.41 7.24
CA HIS A 13 7.14 14.49 7.38
C HIS A 13 6.75 13.03 7.60
N HIS A 14 5.56 12.62 7.17
CA HIS A 14 5.14 11.22 7.06
C HIS A 14 5.33 10.72 5.64
N LEU A 15 5.34 9.39 5.46
CA LEU A 15 5.25 8.84 4.11
C LEU A 15 3.90 9.24 3.49
N ASN A 16 3.96 9.78 2.27
CA ASN A 16 2.77 10.00 1.46
C ASN A 16 2.34 8.70 0.77
N ASP A 17 1.19 8.71 0.09
CA ASP A 17 0.65 7.51 -0.57
C ASP A 17 1.64 6.92 -1.60
N GLU A 18 2.34 7.76 -2.37
CA GLU A 18 3.37 7.33 -3.31
C GLU A 18 4.53 6.63 -2.60
N GLY A 19 4.99 7.18 -1.49
CA GLY A 19 6.05 6.64 -0.66
C GLY A 19 5.67 5.31 -0.04
N ILE A 20 4.44 5.18 0.45
CA ILE A 20 3.88 3.91 0.96
C ILE A 20 3.82 2.86 -0.15
N ALA A 21 3.31 3.22 -1.34
CA ALA A 21 3.25 2.32 -2.47
C ALA A 21 4.63 1.81 -2.91
N ILE A 22 5.61 2.72 -3.05
CA ILE A 22 6.99 2.34 -3.40
C ILE A 22 7.61 1.43 -2.35
N CYS A 23 7.35 1.67 -1.05
CA CYS A 23 7.84 0.80 0.02
C CYS A 23 7.18 -0.59 -0.05
N ALA A 24 5.89 -0.66 -0.33
CA ALA A 24 5.16 -1.92 -0.47
C ALA A 24 5.68 -2.72 -1.67
N ASP A 25 5.91 -2.07 -2.81
CA ASP A 25 6.50 -2.70 -3.99
C ASP A 25 7.93 -3.22 -3.70
N ALA A 26 8.74 -2.42 -3.00
CA ALA A 26 10.09 -2.82 -2.62
C ALA A 26 10.09 -4.05 -1.71
N LEU A 27 9.14 -4.14 -0.76
CA LEU A 27 8.93 -5.33 0.07
C LEU A 27 8.54 -6.55 -0.77
N GLN A 28 7.55 -6.40 -1.66
CA GLN A 28 7.05 -7.49 -2.50
C GLN A 28 8.13 -8.01 -3.47
N LEU A 29 9.00 -7.12 -3.96
CA LEU A 29 10.08 -7.45 -4.89
C LEU A 29 11.38 -7.89 -4.20
N GLY A 30 11.46 -7.86 -2.86
CA GLY A 30 12.69 -8.14 -2.10
C GLY A 30 13.81 -7.12 -2.36
N LYS A 31 13.43 -5.86 -2.63
CA LYS A 31 14.32 -4.73 -2.94
C LYS A 31 14.31 -3.65 -1.87
N GLU A 32 14.04 -4.02 -0.63
CA GLU A 32 14.00 -3.10 0.51
C GLU A 32 15.32 -2.32 0.65
N ASP A 33 16.46 -2.96 0.32
CA ASP A 33 17.77 -2.33 0.39
C ASP A 33 17.97 -1.17 -0.60
N ASP A 34 17.26 -1.19 -1.74
CA ASP A 34 17.28 -0.13 -2.74
C ASP A 34 16.51 1.13 -2.28
N LEU A 35 15.71 1.04 -1.20
CA LEU A 35 15.03 2.20 -0.65
C LEU A 35 16.04 3.21 -0.07
N PRO A 36 15.77 4.52 -0.22
CA PRO A 36 16.61 5.54 0.37
C PRO A 36 16.78 5.32 1.88
N GLN A 37 18.00 5.46 2.40
CA GLN A 37 18.30 5.25 3.82
C GLN A 37 17.36 6.04 4.74
N LYS A 38 16.99 7.26 4.35
CA LYS A 38 16.06 8.10 5.10
C LYS A 38 14.67 7.48 5.24
N VAL A 39 14.17 6.81 4.21
CA VAL A 39 12.88 6.10 4.23
C VAL A 39 12.97 4.90 5.15
N LYS A 40 14.05 4.10 5.04
CA LYS A 40 14.31 2.95 5.93
C LYS A 40 14.40 3.35 7.40
N SER A 41 15.13 4.42 7.69
CA SER A 41 15.24 4.99 9.04
C SER A 41 13.89 5.51 9.54
N HIS A 42 13.16 6.29 8.72
CA HIS A 42 11.85 6.80 9.11
C HIS A 42 10.86 5.67 9.39
N LEU A 43 10.78 4.65 8.52
CA LEU A 43 9.95 3.49 8.76
C LEU A 43 10.34 2.78 10.04
N SER A 44 11.62 2.75 10.44
CA SER A 44 12.04 2.11 11.70
C SER A 44 11.54 2.87 12.94
N GLU A 45 11.42 4.20 12.85
CA GLU A 45 11.12 5.11 13.97
C GLU A 45 9.66 5.57 14.03
N CYS A 46 8.94 5.58 12.89
CA CYS A 46 7.57 6.09 12.78
C CYS A 46 6.55 4.95 12.76
N ASN A 47 5.91 4.69 13.90
CA ASN A 47 4.90 3.63 14.00
C ASN A 47 3.68 3.86 13.11
N ALA A 48 3.27 5.11 12.87
CA ALA A 48 2.15 5.42 11.99
C ALA A 48 2.42 4.92 10.56
N CYS A 49 3.57 5.31 9.98
CA CYS A 49 3.93 4.88 8.63
C CYS A 49 4.15 3.37 8.51
N LYS A 50 4.58 2.68 9.58
CA LYS A 50 4.60 1.21 9.61
C LYS A 50 3.19 0.62 9.49
N GLN A 51 2.23 1.16 10.25
CA GLN A 51 0.85 0.67 10.23
C GLN A 51 0.20 0.92 8.87
N ASP A 52 0.41 2.10 8.29
CA ASP A 52 -0.10 2.44 6.97
C ASP A 52 0.46 1.51 5.90
N LEU A 53 1.75 1.21 5.96
CA LEU A 53 2.41 0.27 5.05
C LEU A 53 1.84 -1.15 5.17
N VAL A 54 1.65 -1.65 6.39
CA VAL A 54 1.07 -2.98 6.63
C VAL A 54 -0.38 -3.05 6.14
N ASN A 55 -1.18 -2.03 6.41
CA ASN A 55 -2.56 -1.96 5.93
C ASN A 55 -2.62 -1.96 4.40
N PHE A 56 -1.79 -1.14 3.77
CA PHE A 56 -1.71 -1.06 2.32
C PHE A 56 -1.29 -2.40 1.71
N TYR A 57 -0.29 -3.07 2.29
CA TYR A 57 0.17 -4.39 1.85
C TYR A 57 -0.93 -5.45 1.95
N SER A 58 -1.69 -5.47 3.05
CA SER A 58 -2.82 -6.39 3.24
C SER A 58 -3.93 -6.22 2.19
N ILE A 59 -4.19 -4.97 1.78
CA ILE A 59 -5.15 -4.66 0.70
C ILE A 59 -4.63 -5.20 -0.63
N ILE A 60 -3.37 -4.96 -0.97
CA ILE A 60 -2.77 -5.45 -2.22
C ILE A 60 -2.76 -6.97 -2.29
N GLU A 61 -2.37 -7.65 -1.20
CA GLU A 61 -2.42 -9.12 -1.16
C GLU A 61 -3.84 -9.65 -1.35
N ASN A 62 -4.84 -9.03 -0.71
CA ASN A 62 -6.24 -9.40 -0.92
C ASN A 62 -6.67 -9.22 -2.39
N ILE A 63 -6.30 -8.11 -3.02
CA ILE A 63 -6.63 -7.85 -4.43
C ILE A 63 -5.96 -8.87 -5.35
N ASN A 64 -4.69 -9.19 -5.13
CA ASN A 64 -3.96 -10.17 -5.93
C ASN A 64 -4.47 -11.61 -5.76
N GLN A 65 -4.98 -11.95 -4.57
CA GLN A 65 -5.58 -13.26 -4.29
C GLN A 65 -7.04 -13.35 -4.76
N SER A 66 -7.74 -12.22 -4.87
CA SER A 66 -9.11 -12.13 -5.36
C SER A 66 -9.16 -12.25 -6.88
N SER A 67 -9.01 -13.48 -7.39
CA SER A 67 -9.66 -13.84 -8.65
C SER A 67 -11.17 -13.75 -8.40
N ALA A 68 -11.73 -12.57 -8.67
CA ALA A 68 -13.06 -12.10 -8.26
C ALA A 68 -14.13 -13.20 -8.20
N GLU A 69 -14.39 -13.75 -7.00
CA GLU A 69 -15.67 -14.35 -6.72
C GLU A 69 -16.65 -13.18 -6.51
N GLU A 70 -17.68 -13.09 -7.35
CA GLU A 70 -18.70 -12.06 -7.24
C GLU A 70 -19.32 -12.11 -5.84
N HIS A 71 -19.33 -10.95 -5.17
CA HIS A 71 -19.93 -10.84 -3.85
C HIS A 71 -21.41 -11.29 -3.92
N PRO A 72 -21.92 -12.13 -3.00
CA PRO A 72 -23.26 -12.74 -3.10
C PRO A 72 -24.42 -11.74 -3.26
N PHE A 73 -24.19 -10.50 -2.82
CA PHE A 73 -25.09 -9.36 -3.05
C PHE A 73 -25.38 -9.13 -4.54
N PHE A 74 -24.38 -9.28 -5.40
CA PHE A 74 -24.50 -9.14 -6.86
C PHE A 74 -24.87 -10.45 -7.56
N SER A 75 -24.72 -11.60 -6.90
CA SER A 75 -25.04 -12.92 -7.46
C SER A 75 -26.53 -13.25 -7.55
N THR A 76 -27.43 -12.42 -6.97
CA THR A 76 -28.88 -12.65 -7.06
C THR A 76 -29.46 -11.88 -8.25
N ASN A 77 -29.70 -12.57 -9.36
CA ASN A 77 -30.44 -12.05 -10.51
C ASN A 77 -31.95 -11.97 -10.17
N PRO A 78 -32.58 -10.78 -10.06
CA PRO A 78 -34.02 -10.67 -9.89
C PRO A 78 -34.68 -10.48 -11.26
N GLN A 79 -34.54 -11.46 -12.14
CA GLN A 79 -35.35 -11.63 -13.36
C GLN A 79 -35.51 -13.16 -13.47
N ASN A 80 -36.62 -13.77 -13.04
CA ASN A 80 -37.89 -13.80 -13.73
C ASN A 80 -38.99 -14.18 -12.73
N LYS A 81 -40.06 -13.38 -12.62
CA LYS A 81 -41.37 -13.89 -12.25
C LYS A 81 -42.39 -13.35 -13.24
N ASP A 82 -43.16 -14.30 -13.72
CA ASP A 82 -44.10 -14.34 -14.83
C ASP A 82 -45.33 -13.43 -14.63
#